data_AF-A0A4Q2ZWB7-F1
#
_entry.id   AF-A0A4Q2ZWB7-F1
#
_cell.length_a   1.000
_cell.length_b   1.000
_cell.length_c   1.000
_cell.angle_alpha   90.00
_cell.angle_beta   90.00
_cell.angle_gamma   90.00
#
_symmetry.space_group_name_H-M   'P 1'
#
loop_
_entity.id
_entity.type
_entity.pdbx_description
1 polymer ?
#
loop_
_entity_poly.entity_id
_entity_poly.type
_entity_poly.pdbx_seq_one_letter_code
_entity_poly.pdbx_strand_id
1 'polypeptide(L)'
;MDRKICKETQPSVGFVTLIEKTQYMPPTTTPSVSILFINTVVFGLIVFVIQKIISNSSDRKIADFKGLIDQQLLSYKNLYDQQLIQYKVEFDRQMEGYKSELKYLNDRLLALHTKRFEVVKEVNDRLVRLDSAMNALVRIRPTDPDKDEDAKIKQGLKTEAFEAYADYNNYILFNKIYFTEDFADKLEEIRKQYFTVQWDLNSSERFINMGLNEIDAHRESADAALKALSQIRQGIPQAISEVEKEFREMLGVA
;
A
#
# COMPACT_ATOMS: atom_id res chain seq x y z
N MET A 1 -11.40 -12.04 -5.53
CA MET A 1 -11.76 -10.62 -5.70
C MET A 1 -12.72 -10.54 -6.88
N ASP A 2 -14.01 -10.74 -6.64
CA ASP A 2 -15.06 -10.67 -7.66
C ASP A 2 -15.83 -9.37 -7.50
N ARG A 3 -15.64 -8.42 -8.42
CA ARG A 3 -16.46 -7.20 -8.47
C ARG A 3 -17.70 -7.48 -9.32
N LYS A 4 -18.84 -7.70 -8.64
CA LYS A 4 -20.16 -7.67 -9.26
C LYS A 4 -20.47 -6.24 -9.73
N ILE A 5 -20.71 -6.10 -11.02
CA ILE A 5 -21.11 -4.86 -11.69
C ILE A 5 -22.61 -4.66 -11.43
N CYS A 6 -22.96 -3.61 -10.68
CA CYS A 6 -24.33 -3.13 -10.55
C CYS A 6 -24.77 -2.46 -11.85
N LYS A 7 -25.85 -2.96 -12.46
CA LYS A 7 -26.53 -2.30 -13.59
C LYS A 7 -27.41 -1.17 -13.05
N GLU A 8 -27.22 0.00 -13.63
CA GLU A 8 -27.94 1.24 -13.34
C GLU A 8 -29.21 1.30 -14.20
N THR A 9 -30.36 1.42 -13.54
CA THR A 9 -31.69 1.47 -14.16
C THR A 9 -32.06 2.94 -14.42
N GLN A 10 -32.18 3.33 -15.69
CA GLN A 10 -32.66 4.66 -16.07
C GLN A 10 -34.16 4.84 -15.77
N PRO A 11 -34.61 6.03 -15.31
CA PRO A 11 -36.03 6.34 -15.19
C PRO A 11 -36.63 6.79 -16.54
N SER A 12 -37.79 6.22 -16.86
CA SER A 12 -38.62 6.56 -18.02
C SER A 12 -39.27 7.93 -17.87
N VAL A 13 -39.00 8.83 -18.82
CA VAL A 13 -39.65 10.14 -18.93
C VAL A 13 -41.01 9.95 -19.64
N GLY A 14 -42.10 10.12 -18.89
CA GLY A 14 -43.46 10.14 -19.44
C GLY A 14 -43.81 11.53 -19.97
N PHE A 15 -43.97 11.64 -21.30
CA PHE A 15 -44.48 12.82 -21.99
C PHE A 15 -45.99 12.97 -21.75
N VAL A 16 -46.43 14.15 -21.28
CA VAL A 16 -47.85 14.53 -21.18
C VAL A 16 -48.23 15.30 -22.44
N THR A 17 -49.09 14.71 -23.28
CA THR A 17 -49.71 15.38 -24.42
C THR A 17 -51.05 15.99 -24.01
N LEU A 18 -51.14 17.33 -24.08
CA LEU A 18 -52.36 18.13 -24.03
C LEU A 18 -53.12 18.00 -25.36
N ILE A 19 -54.35 17.48 -25.33
CA ILE A 19 -55.27 17.50 -26.47
C ILE A 19 -56.25 18.67 -26.29
N GLU A 20 -56.08 19.64 -27.18
CA GLU A 20 -56.97 20.77 -27.44
C GLU A 20 -58.25 20.26 -28.13
N LYS A 21 -59.43 20.54 -27.56
CA LYS A 21 -60.72 20.36 -28.23
C LYS A 21 -61.40 21.71 -28.37
N THR A 22 -61.29 22.28 -29.57
CA THR A 22 -62.12 23.39 -30.05
C THR A 22 -63.42 22.81 -30.61
N GLN A 23 -64.57 23.24 -30.07
CA GLN A 23 -65.88 22.87 -30.59
C GLN A 23 -66.58 24.13 -31.13
N TYR A 24 -66.76 24.13 -32.45
CA TYR A 24 -67.52 25.08 -33.26
C TYR A 24 -69.01 25.04 -32.92
N MET A 25 -69.67 26.21 -32.89
CA MET A 25 -71.13 26.35 -32.96
C MET A 25 -71.54 27.30 -34.12
N PRO A 26 -72.69 27.07 -34.77
CA PRO A 26 -73.14 27.76 -35.99
C PRO A 26 -74.00 29.03 -35.72
N PRO A 27 -74.35 29.81 -36.76
CA PRO A 27 -74.69 31.23 -36.62
C PRO A 27 -76.20 31.55 -36.58
N THR A 28 -76.48 32.64 -35.84
CA THR A 28 -77.47 33.73 -36.00
C THR A 28 -78.86 33.48 -36.60
N THR A 29 -79.88 33.94 -35.86
CA THR A 29 -81.04 34.67 -36.40
C THR A 29 -81.45 35.81 -35.47
N THR A 30 -81.55 37.03 -36.03
CA THR A 30 -82.12 38.27 -35.45
C THR A 30 -83.65 38.27 -35.61
N PRO A 31 -84.41 38.99 -34.74
CA PRO A 31 -84.70 40.43 -34.91
C PRO A 31 -84.70 41.14 -33.52
N SER A 32 -84.95 42.42 -33.26
CA SER A 32 -85.46 43.60 -33.95
C SER A 32 -85.03 44.80 -33.09
N VAL A 33 -84.53 45.87 -33.71
CA VAL A 33 -84.14 47.12 -33.02
C VAL A 33 -85.36 48.01 -32.87
N SER A 34 -85.63 48.48 -31.64
CA SER A 34 -86.05 49.86 -31.33
C SER A 34 -86.43 49.95 -29.85
N ILE A 35 -85.97 51.02 -29.18
CA ILE A 35 -86.17 51.35 -27.75
C ILE A 35 -85.11 50.71 -26.82
N LEU A 36 -83.87 51.24 -26.80
CA LEU A 36 -82.91 51.12 -25.68
C LEU A 36 -81.59 51.84 -26.03
N PHE A 37 -81.58 53.17 -26.13
CA PHE A 37 -80.34 53.94 -26.36
C PHE A 37 -79.84 54.72 -25.13
N ILE A 38 -80.63 54.83 -24.06
CA ILE A 38 -80.21 55.54 -22.82
C ILE A 38 -79.72 54.55 -21.75
N ASN A 39 -80.34 53.36 -21.61
CA ASN A 39 -79.88 52.36 -20.62
C ASN A 39 -78.58 51.65 -21.05
N THR A 40 -78.22 51.63 -22.33
CA THR A 40 -76.99 50.99 -22.86
C THR A 40 -75.72 51.75 -22.49
N VAL A 41 -75.78 53.09 -22.42
CA VAL A 41 -74.64 53.92 -21.99
C VAL A 41 -74.41 53.77 -20.49
N VAL A 42 -75.49 53.75 -19.70
CA VAL A 42 -75.42 53.55 -18.25
C VAL A 42 -74.98 52.12 -17.91
N PHE A 43 -75.52 51.10 -18.58
CA PHE A 43 -75.03 49.72 -18.43
C PHE A 43 -73.58 49.57 -18.89
N GLY A 44 -73.17 50.22 -19.98
CA GLY A 44 -71.78 50.20 -20.45
C GLY A 44 -70.80 50.78 -19.44
N LEU A 45 -71.18 51.90 -18.78
CA LEU A 45 -70.39 52.49 -17.70
C LEU A 45 -70.34 51.60 -16.45
N ILE A 46 -71.46 50.98 -16.06
CA ILE A 46 -71.49 50.05 -14.92
C ILE A 46 -70.63 48.81 -15.23
N VAL A 47 -70.76 48.23 -16.42
CA VAL A 47 -69.93 47.10 -16.87
C VAL A 47 -68.45 47.48 -16.93
N PHE A 48 -68.11 48.69 -17.38
CA PHE A 48 -66.74 49.19 -17.40
C PHE A 48 -66.15 49.36 -15.99
N VAL A 49 -66.91 49.95 -15.07
CA VAL A 49 -66.48 50.13 -13.67
C VAL A 49 -66.31 48.77 -12.98
N ILE A 50 -67.25 47.83 -13.18
CA ILE A 50 -67.14 46.47 -12.66
C ILE A 50 -65.95 45.73 -13.29
N GLN A 51 -65.75 45.79 -14.61
CA GLN A 51 -64.57 45.21 -15.28
C GLN A 51 -63.27 45.79 -14.75
N LYS A 52 -63.20 47.09 -14.50
CA LYS A 52 -62.00 47.76 -14.00
C LYS A 52 -61.69 47.41 -12.54
N ILE A 53 -62.72 47.25 -11.70
CA ILE A 53 -62.56 46.77 -10.32
C ILE A 53 -62.12 45.30 -10.32
N ILE A 54 -62.71 44.47 -11.18
CA ILE A 54 -62.34 43.05 -11.33
C ILE A 54 -60.93 42.91 -11.89
N SER A 55 -60.53 43.71 -12.89
CA SER A 55 -59.18 43.66 -13.46
C SER A 55 -58.14 44.09 -12.43
N ASN A 56 -58.34 45.23 -11.75
CA ASN A 56 -57.37 45.74 -10.78
C ASN A 56 -57.23 44.83 -9.53
N SER A 57 -58.32 44.18 -9.11
CA SER A 57 -58.29 43.17 -8.04
C SER A 57 -57.62 41.87 -8.48
N SER A 58 -57.83 41.46 -9.73
CA SER A 58 -57.20 40.26 -10.30
C SER A 58 -55.70 40.46 -10.53
N ASP A 59 -55.29 41.64 -11.03
CA ASP A 59 -53.90 41.99 -11.26
C ASP A 59 -53.09 41.98 -9.95
N ARG A 60 -53.69 42.47 -8.86
CA ARG A 60 -53.06 42.43 -7.53
C ARG A 60 -52.89 41.01 -7.02
N LYS A 61 -53.92 40.15 -7.17
CA LYS A 61 -53.82 38.72 -6.81
C LYS A 61 -52.79 37.98 -7.65
N ILE A 62 -52.72 38.26 -8.95
CA ILE A 62 -51.73 37.66 -9.86
C ILE A 62 -50.31 38.07 -9.45
N ALA A 63 -50.09 39.35 -9.09
CA ALA A 63 -48.80 39.81 -8.59
C ALA A 63 -48.41 39.12 -7.28
N ASP A 64 -49.34 38.97 -6.33
CA ASP A 64 -49.10 38.27 -5.06
C ASP A 64 -48.76 36.78 -5.29
N PHE A 65 -49.50 36.08 -6.17
CA PHE A 65 -49.21 34.69 -6.53
C PHE A 65 -47.84 34.53 -7.20
N LYS A 66 -47.47 35.45 -8.09
CA LYS A 66 -46.16 35.43 -8.73
C LYS A 66 -45.04 35.60 -7.70
N GLY A 67 -45.20 36.52 -6.75
CA GLY A 67 -44.25 36.72 -5.66
C GLY A 67 -44.08 35.46 -4.79
N LEU A 68 -45.17 34.75 -4.48
CA LEU A 68 -45.12 33.48 -3.76
C LEU A 68 -44.38 32.38 -4.53
N ILE A 69 -44.64 32.25 -5.83
CA ILE A 69 -43.94 31.27 -6.70
C ILE A 69 -42.44 31.59 -6.76
N ASP A 70 -42.07 32.86 -6.97
CA ASP A 70 -40.67 33.27 -7.01
C ASP A 70 -39.96 33.01 -5.68
N GLN A 71 -40.63 33.29 -4.55
CA GLN A 71 -40.09 33.02 -3.22
C GLN A 71 -39.90 31.51 -2.98
N GLN A 72 -40.87 30.68 -3.38
CA GLN A 72 -40.74 29.23 -3.27
C GLN A 72 -39.58 28.73 -4.14
N LEU A 73 -39.48 29.20 -5.38
CA LEU A 73 -38.42 28.79 -6.31
C LEU A 73 -37.02 29.17 -5.78
N LEU A 74 -36.87 30.38 -5.22
CA LEU A 74 -35.65 30.80 -4.53
C LEU A 74 -35.34 29.93 -3.32
N SER A 75 -36.35 29.57 -2.52
CA SER A 75 -36.15 28.70 -1.35
C SER A 75 -35.69 27.30 -1.74
N TYR A 76 -36.27 26.70 -2.78
CA TYR A 76 -35.85 25.41 -3.31
C TYR A 76 -34.43 25.46 -3.86
N LYS A 77 -34.11 26.50 -4.65
CA LYS A 77 -32.77 26.69 -5.19
C LYS A 77 -31.73 26.78 -4.07
N ASN A 78 -31.98 27.60 -3.05
CA ASN A 78 -31.07 27.74 -1.91
C ASN A 78 -30.89 26.41 -1.16
N LEU A 79 -31.94 25.61 -1.02
CA LEU A 79 -31.87 24.29 -0.37
C LEU A 79 -31.01 23.31 -1.17
N TYR A 80 -31.16 23.28 -2.51
CA TYR A 80 -30.30 22.48 -3.38
C TYR A 80 -28.84 22.93 -3.34
N ASP A 81 -28.59 24.24 -3.39
CA ASP A 81 -27.24 24.80 -3.32
C ASP A 81 -26.58 24.43 -1.98
N GLN A 82 -27.32 24.47 -0.87
CA GLN A 82 -26.84 24.04 0.45
C GLN A 82 -26.51 22.55 0.48
N GLN A 83 -27.37 21.68 -0.06
CA GLN A 83 -27.10 20.24 -0.14
C GLN A 83 -25.88 19.93 -0.99
N LEU A 84 -25.71 20.63 -2.12
CA LEU A 84 -24.56 20.48 -2.99
C LEU A 84 -23.26 20.87 -2.28
N ILE A 85 -23.26 21.98 -1.54
CA ILE A 85 -22.12 22.42 -0.74
C ILE A 85 -21.80 21.39 0.33
N GLN A 86 -22.79 20.89 1.06
CA GLN A 86 -22.60 19.88 2.10
C GLN A 86 -22.01 18.59 1.53
N TYR A 87 -22.54 18.11 0.40
CA TYR A 87 -22.03 16.91 -0.26
C TYR A 87 -20.58 17.10 -0.72
N LYS A 88 -20.26 18.26 -1.30
CA LYS A 88 -18.90 18.57 -1.72
C LYS A 88 -17.92 18.60 -0.53
N VAL A 89 -18.30 19.25 0.56
CA VAL A 89 -17.48 19.31 1.78
C VAL A 89 -17.25 17.92 2.37
N GLU A 90 -18.29 17.09 2.46
CA GLU A 90 -18.15 15.72 2.98
C GLU A 90 -17.31 14.84 2.04
N PHE A 91 -17.47 14.98 0.73
CA PHE A 91 -16.65 14.28 -0.25
C PHE A 91 -15.17 14.70 -0.16
N ASP A 92 -14.88 16.00 -0.10
CA ASP A 92 -13.52 16.53 0.05
C ASP A 92 -12.90 16.04 1.35
N ARG A 93 -13.67 16.02 2.45
CA ARG A 93 -13.25 15.50 3.76
C ARG A 93 -12.89 14.01 3.70
N GLN A 94 -13.70 13.18 3.03
CA GLN A 94 -13.41 11.76 2.86
C GLN A 94 -12.18 11.54 1.98
N MET A 95 -12.04 12.32 0.91
CA MET A 95 -10.89 12.26 0.00
C MET A 95 -9.58 12.61 0.72
N GLU A 96 -9.57 13.66 1.54
CA GLU A 96 -8.43 14.02 2.40
C GLU A 96 -8.12 12.93 3.42
N GLY A 97 -9.15 12.32 4.01
CA GLY A 97 -9.01 11.17 4.91
C GLY A 97 -8.26 10.01 4.24
N TYR A 98 -8.70 9.59 3.05
CA TYR A 98 -8.05 8.51 2.31
C TYR A 98 -6.62 8.85 1.86
N LYS A 99 -6.36 10.11 1.46
CA LYS A 99 -5.00 10.56 1.12
C LYS A 99 -4.07 10.48 2.33
N SER A 100 -4.54 10.90 3.50
CA SER A 100 -3.78 10.85 4.75
C SER A 100 -3.48 9.40 5.16
N GLU A 101 -4.48 8.53 5.10
CA GLU A 101 -4.33 7.10 5.42
C GLU A 101 -3.35 6.41 4.46
N LEU A 102 -3.48 6.65 3.16
CA LEU A 102 -2.58 6.10 2.16
C LEU A 102 -1.15 6.57 2.38
N LYS A 103 -0.96 7.86 2.68
CA LYS A 103 0.36 8.42 3.02
C LYS A 103 0.94 7.75 4.26
N TYR A 104 0.16 7.59 5.32
CA TYR A 104 0.61 6.91 6.53
C TYR A 104 1.04 5.46 6.27
N LEU A 105 0.25 4.70 5.51
CA LEU A 105 0.58 3.32 5.14
C LEU A 105 1.86 3.27 4.29
N ASN A 106 1.99 4.18 3.32
CA ASN A 106 3.17 4.29 2.48
C ASN A 106 4.42 4.61 3.31
N ASP A 107 4.35 5.59 4.21
CA ASP A 107 5.46 5.97 5.08
C ASP A 107 5.89 4.80 5.99
N ARG A 108 4.92 4.04 6.50
CA ARG A 108 5.18 2.83 7.30
C ARG A 108 5.85 1.72 6.49
N LEU A 109 5.38 1.48 5.26
CA LEU A 109 5.98 0.50 4.35
C LEU A 109 7.41 0.90 3.99
N LEU A 110 7.63 2.17 3.64
CA LEU A 110 8.97 2.70 3.36
C LEU A 110 9.92 2.51 4.55
N ALA A 111 9.47 2.83 5.76
CA ALA A 111 10.28 2.61 6.97
C ALA A 111 10.65 1.13 7.17
N LEU A 112 9.70 0.22 6.92
CA LEU A 112 9.95 -1.22 7.01
C LEU A 112 10.94 -1.70 5.94
N HIS A 113 10.81 -1.24 4.71
CA HIS A 113 11.73 -1.57 3.62
C HIS A 113 13.15 -1.03 3.90
N THR A 114 13.27 0.20 4.38
CA THR A 114 14.56 0.77 4.81
C THR A 114 15.20 -0.08 5.90
N LYS A 115 14.43 -0.48 6.93
CA LYS A 115 14.94 -1.34 8.00
C LYS A 115 15.40 -2.71 7.47
N ARG A 116 14.62 -3.30 6.55
CA ARG A 116 14.98 -4.56 5.90
C ARG A 116 16.29 -4.43 5.12
N PHE A 117 16.51 -3.33 4.40
CA PHE A 117 17.76 -3.09 3.66
C PHE A 117 18.96 -2.91 4.59
N GLU A 118 18.79 -2.20 5.71
CA GLU A 118 19.85 -2.08 6.72
C GLU A 118 20.26 -3.45 7.27
N VAL A 119 19.28 -4.29 7.61
CA VAL A 119 19.51 -5.64 8.13
C VAL A 119 20.21 -6.52 7.09
N VAL A 120 19.74 -6.49 5.84
CA VAL A 120 20.35 -7.19 4.70
C VAL A 120 21.82 -6.80 4.53
N LYS A 121 22.11 -5.49 4.53
CA LYS A 121 23.47 -4.98 4.41
C LYS A 121 24.36 -5.49 5.56
N GLU A 122 23.88 -5.40 6.79
CA GLU A 122 24.63 -5.81 7.98
C GLU A 122 24.88 -7.33 8.01
N VAL A 123 23.92 -8.16 7.56
CA VAL A 123 24.15 -9.60 7.36
C VAL A 123 25.27 -9.83 6.35
N ASN A 124 25.24 -9.13 5.22
CA ASN A 124 26.25 -9.27 4.18
C ASN A 124 27.65 -8.89 4.70
N ASP A 125 27.77 -7.76 5.40
CA ASP A 125 29.05 -7.30 5.97
C ASP A 125 29.61 -8.34 6.97
N ARG A 126 28.75 -8.92 7.82
CA ARG A 126 29.13 -9.97 8.78
C ARG A 126 29.49 -11.29 8.09
N LEU A 127 28.78 -11.67 7.03
CA LEU A 127 29.06 -12.86 6.24
C LEU A 127 30.42 -12.76 5.55
N VAL A 128 30.72 -11.61 4.92
CA VAL A 128 32.03 -11.35 4.30
C VAL A 128 33.15 -11.39 5.34
N ARG A 129 32.93 -10.82 6.53
CA ARG A 129 33.89 -10.89 7.64
C ARG A 129 34.14 -12.33 8.09
N LEU A 130 33.07 -13.11 8.27
CA LEU A 130 33.16 -14.52 8.62
C LEU A 130 33.94 -15.30 7.56
N ASP A 131 33.61 -15.13 6.29
CA ASP A 131 34.29 -15.82 5.20
C ASP A 131 35.78 -15.48 5.15
N SER A 132 36.12 -14.20 5.29
CA SER A 132 37.51 -13.74 5.35
C SER A 132 38.27 -14.36 6.52
N ALA A 133 37.69 -14.36 7.73
CA ALA A 133 38.34 -14.92 8.92
C ALA A 133 38.53 -16.44 8.82
N MET A 134 37.53 -17.17 8.31
CA MET A 134 37.61 -18.62 8.09
C MET A 134 38.64 -18.96 7.01
N ASN A 135 38.70 -18.19 5.93
CA ASN A 135 39.73 -18.35 4.91
C ASN A 135 41.14 -18.08 5.47
N ALA A 136 41.30 -17.07 6.33
CA ALA A 136 42.58 -16.78 6.97
C ALA A 136 43.04 -17.96 7.86
N LEU A 137 42.14 -18.48 8.70
CA LEU A 137 42.40 -19.62 9.58
C LEU A 137 42.91 -20.84 8.80
N VAL A 138 42.34 -21.09 7.63
CA VAL A 138 42.62 -22.28 6.83
C VAL A 138 43.80 -22.10 5.86
N ARG A 139 44.27 -20.86 5.63
CA ARG A 139 45.44 -20.58 4.79
C ARG A 139 46.78 -20.81 5.50
N ILE A 140 46.81 -20.85 6.83
CA ILE A 140 48.05 -21.14 7.56
C ILE A 140 48.49 -22.58 7.25
N ARG A 141 49.58 -22.71 6.50
CA ARG A 141 50.34 -23.95 6.41
C ARG A 141 51.31 -24.00 7.59
N PRO A 142 51.47 -25.15 8.27
CA PRO A 142 52.54 -25.30 9.26
C PRO A 142 53.88 -25.09 8.55
N THR A 143 54.59 -24.01 8.89
CA THR A 143 55.86 -23.64 8.25
C THR A 143 56.86 -23.33 9.36
N ASP A 144 57.49 -24.36 9.94
CA ASP A 144 58.46 -24.20 11.05
C ASP A 144 59.63 -23.29 10.63
N PRO A 145 59.97 -22.28 11.45
CA PRO A 145 61.13 -22.45 12.34
C PRO A 145 60.95 -21.97 13.81
N ASP A 146 59.84 -21.31 14.19
CA ASP A 146 59.61 -20.82 15.57
C ASP A 146 58.21 -21.21 16.08
N LYS A 147 58.14 -22.39 16.73
CA LYS A 147 56.88 -23.05 17.14
C LYS A 147 55.97 -22.19 18.02
N ASP A 148 56.54 -21.27 18.80
CA ASP A 148 55.78 -20.45 19.74
C ASP A 148 55.07 -19.26 19.07
N GLU A 149 55.67 -18.67 18.03
CA GLU A 149 55.06 -17.54 17.32
C GLU A 149 53.93 -18.02 16.41
N ASP A 150 54.15 -19.12 15.67
CA ASP A 150 53.13 -19.76 14.84
C ASP A 150 51.93 -20.22 15.65
N ALA A 151 52.16 -20.78 16.86
CA ALA A 151 51.08 -21.18 17.75
C ALA A 151 50.23 -19.98 18.19
N LYS A 152 50.85 -18.83 18.51
CA LYS A 152 50.14 -17.60 18.86
C LYS A 152 49.34 -17.05 17.70
N ILE A 153 49.92 -17.00 16.49
CA ILE A 153 49.22 -16.53 15.29
C ILE A 153 48.01 -17.42 15.00
N LYS A 154 48.20 -18.75 15.00
CA LYS A 154 47.11 -19.71 14.78
C LYS A 154 46.00 -19.58 15.82
N GLN A 155 46.36 -19.39 17.09
CA GLN A 155 45.38 -19.14 18.16
C GLN A 155 44.63 -17.83 17.94
N GLY A 156 45.32 -16.76 17.51
CA GLY A 156 44.70 -15.48 17.16
C GLY A 156 43.66 -15.63 16.05
N LEU A 157 44.01 -16.30 14.94
CA LEU A 157 43.07 -16.54 13.84
C LEU A 157 41.90 -17.44 14.25
N LYS A 158 42.15 -18.45 15.11
CA LYS A 158 41.09 -19.31 15.66
C LYS A 158 40.08 -18.48 16.46
N THR A 159 40.57 -17.62 17.35
CA THR A 159 39.74 -16.70 18.13
C THR A 159 38.95 -15.77 17.22
N GLU A 160 39.60 -15.12 16.25
CA GLU A 160 38.94 -14.19 15.32
C GLU A 160 37.83 -14.87 14.51
N ALA A 161 38.10 -16.06 13.96
CA ALA A 161 37.10 -16.83 13.21
C ALA A 161 35.90 -17.23 14.09
N PHE A 162 36.15 -17.58 15.35
CA PHE A 162 35.09 -17.98 16.29
C PHE A 162 34.23 -16.78 16.69
N GLU A 163 34.85 -15.63 16.94
CA GLU A 163 34.16 -14.38 17.22
C GLU A 163 33.32 -13.93 16.02
N ALA A 164 33.88 -13.99 14.80
CA ALA A 164 33.15 -13.66 13.57
C ALA A 164 31.95 -14.59 13.35
N TYR A 165 32.11 -15.89 13.62
CA TYR A 165 31.00 -16.85 13.53
C TYR A 165 29.91 -16.56 14.56
N ALA A 166 30.29 -16.33 15.83
CA ALA A 166 29.33 -16.01 16.88
C ALA A 166 28.57 -14.71 16.58
N ASP A 167 29.27 -13.68 16.10
CA ASP A 167 28.70 -12.40 15.71
C ASP A 167 27.71 -12.52 14.54
N TYR A 168 28.06 -13.29 13.51
CA TYR A 168 27.16 -13.61 12.38
C TYR A 168 25.94 -14.43 12.82
N ASN A 169 26.16 -15.52 13.57
CA ASN A 169 25.12 -16.43 14.05
C ASN A 169 24.09 -15.70 14.92
N ASN A 170 24.55 -14.91 15.89
CA ASN A 170 23.68 -14.14 16.75
C ASN A 170 22.86 -13.12 15.95
N TYR A 171 23.50 -12.40 15.03
CA TYR A 171 22.82 -11.40 14.23
C TYR A 171 21.70 -11.99 13.37
N ILE A 172 21.92 -13.13 12.72
CA ILE A 172 20.87 -13.81 11.94
C ILE A 172 19.72 -14.28 12.83
N LEU A 173 20.03 -14.91 13.97
CA LEU A 173 19.01 -15.43 14.88
C LEU A 173 18.08 -14.32 15.37
N PHE A 174 18.61 -13.14 15.70
CA PHE A 174 17.80 -12.01 16.15
C PHE A 174 17.05 -11.29 15.03
N ASN A 175 17.52 -11.39 13.78
CA ASN A 175 16.94 -10.65 12.66
C ASN A 175 16.21 -11.53 11.63
N LYS A 176 15.95 -12.81 11.94
CA LYS A 176 15.31 -13.77 11.02
C LYS A 176 13.97 -13.27 10.46
N ILE A 177 13.22 -12.48 11.23
CA ILE A 177 11.90 -11.94 10.85
C ILE A 177 11.94 -10.97 9.66
N TYR A 178 13.10 -10.42 9.32
CA TYR A 178 13.25 -9.46 8.22
C TYR A 178 13.48 -10.12 6.86
N PHE A 179 13.62 -11.45 6.84
CA PHE A 179 13.89 -12.23 5.64
C PHE A 179 12.65 -12.97 5.16
N THR A 180 12.61 -13.28 3.86
CA THR A 180 11.72 -14.31 3.33
C THR A 180 12.15 -15.67 3.87
N GLU A 181 11.21 -16.63 3.93
CA GLU A 181 11.48 -17.98 4.44
C GLU A 181 12.61 -18.67 3.63
N ASP A 182 12.48 -18.65 2.30
CA ASP A 182 13.50 -19.19 1.39
C ASP A 182 14.90 -18.59 1.62
N PHE A 183 14.97 -17.26 1.83
CA PHE A 183 16.24 -16.59 2.06
C PHE A 183 16.83 -16.92 3.43
N ALA A 184 15.98 -16.97 4.45
CA ALA A 184 16.38 -17.35 5.80
C ALA A 184 16.93 -18.79 5.85
N ASP A 185 16.36 -19.70 5.04
CA ASP A 185 16.82 -21.09 4.95
C ASP A 185 18.20 -21.20 4.28
N LYS A 186 18.48 -20.38 3.27
CA LYS A 186 19.83 -20.29 2.68
C LYS A 186 20.86 -19.77 3.68
N LEU A 187 20.53 -18.73 4.43
CA LEU A 187 21.40 -18.20 5.48
C LEU A 187 21.66 -19.23 6.58
N GLU A 188 20.63 -20.01 6.94
CA GLU A 188 20.72 -21.10 7.91
C GLU A 188 21.60 -22.25 7.39
N GLU A 189 21.54 -22.55 6.10
CA GLU A 189 22.41 -23.54 5.47
C GLU A 189 23.88 -23.10 5.52
N ILE A 190 24.18 -21.84 5.16
CA ILE A 190 25.53 -21.27 5.29
C ILE A 190 26.02 -21.35 6.74
N ARG A 191 25.15 -20.99 7.70
CA ARG A 191 25.45 -21.05 9.14
C ARG A 191 25.81 -22.47 9.58
N LYS A 192 25.04 -23.48 9.15
CA LYS A 192 25.32 -24.90 9.44
C LYS A 192 26.64 -25.35 8.83
N GLN A 193 26.93 -24.95 7.59
CA GLN A 193 28.19 -25.30 6.93
C GLN A 193 29.40 -24.72 7.69
N TYR A 194 29.38 -23.45 8.05
CA TYR A 194 30.45 -22.85 8.86
C TYR A 194 30.57 -23.49 10.24
N PHE A 195 29.44 -23.83 10.89
CA PHE A 195 29.46 -24.54 12.17
C PHE A 195 30.16 -25.90 12.05
N THR A 196 29.83 -26.69 11.02
CA THR A 196 30.47 -27.98 10.76
C THR A 196 31.97 -27.82 10.49
N VAL A 197 32.35 -26.86 9.66
CA VAL A 197 33.75 -26.55 9.37
C VAL A 197 34.51 -26.17 10.65
N GLN A 198 33.95 -25.29 11.48
CA GLN A 198 34.54 -24.87 12.75
C GLN A 198 34.69 -26.06 13.71
N TRP A 199 33.68 -26.93 13.76
CA TRP A 199 33.69 -28.15 14.56
C TRP A 199 34.76 -29.15 14.12
N ASP A 200 34.97 -29.30 12.82
CA ASP A 200 35.94 -30.21 12.22
C ASP A 200 37.38 -29.68 12.39
N LEU A 201 37.61 -28.37 12.24
CA LEU A 201 38.90 -27.73 12.47
C LEU A 201 39.38 -27.81 13.92
N ASN A 202 38.46 -27.95 14.87
CA ASN A 202 38.78 -28.09 16.30
C ASN A 202 38.77 -29.55 16.80
N SER A 203 38.79 -30.51 15.89
CA SER A 203 38.58 -31.93 16.23
C SER A 203 39.74 -32.59 16.97
N SER A 204 41.00 -32.16 16.77
CA SER A 204 42.17 -32.78 17.43
C SER A 204 42.12 -32.65 18.95
N GLU A 205 41.89 -31.44 19.47
CA GLU A 205 41.74 -31.21 20.92
C GLU A 205 40.58 -32.03 21.49
N ARG A 206 39.48 -32.12 20.73
CA ARG A 206 38.29 -32.90 21.13
C ARG A 206 38.60 -34.40 21.22
N PHE A 207 39.28 -34.97 20.22
CA PHE A 207 39.62 -36.39 20.21
C PHE A 207 40.59 -36.77 21.33
N ILE A 208 41.59 -35.91 21.60
CA ILE A 208 42.48 -36.08 22.76
C ILE A 208 41.67 -36.07 24.06
N ASN A 209 40.74 -35.13 24.23
CA ASN A 209 39.87 -35.06 25.40
C ASN A 209 38.89 -36.26 25.52
N MET A 210 38.62 -36.97 24.42
CA MET A 210 37.82 -38.19 24.40
C MET A 210 38.63 -39.47 24.68
N GLY A 211 39.94 -39.34 24.93
CA GLY A 211 40.81 -40.46 25.28
C GLY A 211 41.47 -41.16 24.09
N LEU A 212 41.40 -40.59 22.88
CA LEU A 212 42.25 -41.06 21.78
C LEU A 212 43.71 -40.72 22.07
N ASN A 213 44.62 -41.58 21.62
CA ASN A 213 46.03 -41.23 21.63
C ASN A 213 46.29 -40.07 20.64
N GLU A 214 47.36 -39.31 20.89
CA GLU A 214 47.67 -38.09 20.15
C GLU A 214 47.84 -38.35 18.64
N ILE A 215 48.46 -39.48 18.27
CA ILE A 215 48.72 -39.84 16.87
C ILE A 215 47.41 -40.10 16.11
N ASP A 216 46.53 -40.91 16.68
CA ASP A 216 45.23 -41.25 16.08
C ASP A 216 44.31 -40.02 16.06
N ALA A 217 44.33 -39.20 17.11
CA ALA A 217 43.59 -37.95 17.16
C ALA A 217 44.03 -36.95 16.08
N HIS A 218 45.33 -36.83 15.83
CA HIS A 218 45.86 -35.99 14.75
C HIS A 218 45.52 -36.54 13.36
N ARG A 219 45.54 -37.86 13.18
CA ARG A 219 45.17 -38.49 11.92
C ARG A 219 43.70 -38.25 11.55
N GLU A 220 42.79 -38.54 12.47
CA GLU A 220 41.35 -38.30 12.29
C GLU A 220 41.04 -36.80 12.08
N SER A 221 41.74 -35.93 12.82
CA SER A 221 41.62 -34.48 12.66
C SER A 221 42.11 -33.99 11.29
N ALA A 222 43.16 -34.60 10.73
CA ALA A 222 43.66 -34.24 9.41
C ALA A 222 42.63 -34.51 8.31
N ASP A 223 41.95 -35.66 8.35
CA ASP A 223 40.91 -36.01 7.38
C ASP A 223 39.69 -35.06 7.50
N ALA A 224 39.28 -34.75 8.74
CA ALA A 224 38.22 -33.77 9.00
C ALA A 224 38.61 -32.36 8.51
N ALA A 225 39.85 -31.93 8.75
CA ALA A 225 40.36 -30.64 8.31
C ALA A 225 40.44 -30.54 6.78
N LEU A 226 40.81 -31.62 6.07
CA LEU A 226 40.80 -31.67 4.61
C LEU A 226 39.38 -31.54 4.04
N LYS A 227 38.40 -32.18 4.68
CA LYS A 227 36.98 -32.02 4.33
C LYS A 227 36.51 -30.59 4.55
N ALA A 228 36.81 -30.01 5.71
CA ALA A 228 36.48 -28.63 6.06
C ALA A 228 37.10 -27.63 5.07
N LEU A 229 38.36 -27.84 4.69
CA LEU A 229 39.06 -27.06 3.66
C LEU A 229 38.33 -27.08 2.31
N SER A 230 37.86 -28.26 1.88
CA SER A 230 37.11 -28.41 0.63
C SER A 230 35.79 -27.64 0.67
N GLN A 231 35.10 -27.64 1.81
CA GLN A 231 33.85 -26.93 2.00
C GLN A 231 34.05 -25.41 1.97
N ILE A 232 35.05 -24.86 2.67
CA ILE A 232 35.38 -23.43 2.64
C ILE A 232 35.77 -22.97 1.24
N ARG A 233 36.49 -23.80 0.47
CA ARG A 233 37.01 -23.37 -0.84
C ARG A 233 36.00 -23.46 -1.98
N GLN A 234 35.01 -24.34 -1.88
CA GLN A 234 34.11 -24.64 -2.99
C GLN A 234 32.64 -24.53 -2.61
N GLY A 235 32.21 -25.17 -1.53
CA GLY A 235 30.79 -25.22 -1.14
C GLY A 235 30.27 -23.88 -0.65
N ILE A 236 30.94 -23.31 0.35
CA ILE A 236 30.49 -22.08 0.99
C ILE A 236 30.51 -20.87 0.04
N PRO A 237 31.55 -20.65 -0.79
CA PRO A 237 31.57 -19.53 -1.73
C PRO A 237 30.43 -19.57 -2.75
N GLN A 238 29.99 -20.77 -3.16
CA GLN A 238 28.83 -20.91 -4.03
C GLN A 238 27.55 -20.45 -3.33
N ALA A 239 27.33 -20.90 -2.08
CA ALA A 239 26.18 -20.49 -1.29
C ALA A 239 26.18 -18.97 -1.01
N ILE A 240 27.36 -18.38 -0.73
CA ILE A 240 27.52 -16.93 -0.60
C ILE A 240 27.15 -16.21 -1.90
N SER A 241 27.64 -16.68 -3.05
CA SER A 241 27.32 -16.07 -4.35
C SER A 241 25.82 -16.10 -4.66
N GLU A 242 25.11 -17.15 -4.27
CA GLU A 242 23.66 -17.25 -4.44
C GLU A 242 22.93 -16.24 -3.53
N VAL A 243 23.39 -16.09 -2.28
CA VAL A 243 22.87 -15.11 -1.32
C VAL A 243 23.15 -13.67 -1.77
N GLU A 244 24.36 -13.37 -2.26
CA GLU A 244 24.72 -12.06 -2.80
C GLU A 244 23.88 -11.67 -4.03
N LYS A 245 23.59 -12.65 -4.90
CA LYS A 245 22.71 -12.42 -6.04
C LYS A 245 21.32 -12.01 -5.59
N GLU A 246 20.75 -12.73 -4.63
CA GLU A 246 19.45 -12.41 -4.06
C GLU A 246 19.46 -11.04 -3.35
N PHE A 247 20.56 -10.68 -2.68
CA PHE A 247 20.73 -9.34 -2.11
C PHE A 247 20.68 -8.24 -3.19
N ARG A 248 21.36 -8.43 -4.33
CA ARG A 248 21.33 -7.46 -5.44
C ARG A 248 19.94 -7.35 -6.04
N GLU A 249 19.22 -8.46 -6.16
CA GLU A 249 17.82 -8.47 -6.60
C GLU A 249 16.92 -7.71 -5.62
N MET A 250 17.06 -7.93 -4.31
CA MET A 250 16.31 -7.19 -3.29
C MET A 250 16.59 -5.68 -3.34
N LEU A 251 17.83 -5.29 -3.62
CA LEU A 251 18.24 -3.89 -3.74
C LEU A 251 17.87 -3.25 -5.09
N GLY A 252 17.41 -4.03 -6.07
CA GLY A 252 17.10 -3.56 -7.42
C GLY A 252 18.34 -3.14 -8.22
N VAL A 253 19.51 -3.73 -7.91
CA VAL A 253 20.80 -3.47 -8.58
C VAL A 253 21.16 -4.62 -9.55
N ALA A 254 20.31 -5.65 -9.63
CA ALA A 254 20.51 -6.85 -10.46
C ALA A 254 20.24 -6.61 -11.96
#